data_AF-A0A2V3J849-F1
#
_entry.id   AF-A0A2V3J849-F1
#
_cell.length_a   1.000
_cell.length_b   1.000
_cell.length_c   1.000
_cell.angle_alpha   90.00
_cell.angle_beta   90.00
_cell.angle_gamma   90.00
#
_symmetry.space_group_name_H-M   'P 1'
#
loop_
_entity.id
_entity.type
_entity.pdbx_description
1 polymer ?
#
loop_
_entity_poly.entity_id
_entity_poly.type
_entity_poly.pdbx_seq_one_letter_code
_entity_poly.pdbx_strand_id
1 'polypeptide(L)'
;MWARLSFAFALSPVPFLYPPLFSLLLSTLLPSLLSTLSLSLPPPLPPPSFKRSGGFCSASLSFSCTLILSLFILFLAVFYKNRMSSKEEKKDKQEAEERLKEARRRIDEIDDVIADLLYKRMQCARQAKAAKSLMNRKVVDERREEEVVKKWRARARRGSLSEEMLEKLAELIIKYTLKTEMEE
;
A
#
# COMPACT_ATOMS: atom_id res chain seq x y z
N MET A 1 9.95 33.06 -21.81
CA MET A 1 8.76 32.48 -21.15
C MET A 1 9.23 31.47 -20.11
N TRP A 2 9.07 31.83 -18.84
CA TRP A 2 9.46 31.01 -17.70
C TRP A 2 8.21 30.25 -17.21
N ALA A 3 8.30 28.92 -17.10
CA ALA A 3 7.35 28.14 -16.32
C ALA A 3 8.13 27.30 -15.31
N ARG A 4 8.27 27.85 -14.10
CA ARG A 4 8.68 27.10 -12.91
C ARG A 4 7.45 26.32 -12.43
N LEU A 5 7.44 25.01 -12.63
CA LEU A 5 6.52 24.11 -11.93
C LEU A 5 7.22 23.60 -10.68
N SER A 6 6.92 24.24 -9.55
CA SER A 6 7.24 23.74 -8.22
C SER A 6 6.23 22.64 -7.87
N PHE A 7 6.67 21.39 -7.79
CA PHE A 7 5.87 20.33 -7.18
C PHE A 7 6.19 20.28 -5.68
N ALA A 8 5.26 20.80 -4.87
CA ALA A 8 5.25 20.60 -3.44
C ALA A 8 4.77 19.17 -3.16
N PHE A 9 5.65 18.33 -2.62
CA PHE A 9 5.34 16.99 -2.16
C PHE A 9 4.67 17.10 -0.78
N ALA A 10 3.34 17.16 -0.76
CA ALA A 10 2.56 17.16 0.47
C ALA A 10 2.51 15.74 1.05
N LEU A 11 3.32 15.49 2.09
CA LEU A 11 3.17 14.34 2.97
C LEU A 11 1.91 14.54 3.82
N SER A 12 0.86 13.78 3.54
CA SER A 12 -0.27 13.63 4.46
C SER A 12 0.05 12.57 5.51
N PRO A 13 0.01 12.87 6.82
CA PRO A 13 -0.07 11.84 7.85
C PRO A 13 -1.49 11.29 7.92
N VAL A 14 -1.64 9.97 7.87
CA VAL A 14 -2.92 9.26 8.08
C VAL A 14 -3.21 9.24 9.59
N PRO A 15 -4.34 9.80 10.07
CA PRO A 15 -4.77 9.57 11.44
C PRO A 15 -5.52 8.24 11.53
N PHE A 16 -5.00 7.33 12.34
CA PHE A 16 -5.64 6.09 12.74
C PHE A 16 -6.83 6.41 13.66
N LEU A 17 -8.02 6.57 13.07
CA LEU A 17 -9.26 6.87 13.78
C LEU A 17 -9.96 5.55 14.18
N TYR A 18 -9.66 5.04 15.37
CA TYR A 18 -10.50 4.01 16.01
C TYR A 18 -11.81 4.65 16.49
N PRO A 19 -12.99 4.02 16.32
CA PRO A 19 -14.25 4.61 16.79
C PRO A 19 -14.43 4.43 18.32
N PRO A 20 -14.94 5.46 19.03
CA PRO A 20 -15.26 5.38 20.46
C PRO A 20 -16.63 4.74 20.74
N LEU A 21 -17.24 4.06 19.77
CA LEU A 21 -18.61 3.54 19.90
C LEU A 21 -18.70 2.22 20.68
N PHE A 22 -17.58 1.48 20.82
CA PHE A 22 -17.59 0.20 21.54
C PHE A 22 -17.56 0.36 23.07
N SER A 23 -16.97 1.44 23.58
CA SER A 23 -16.92 1.72 25.02
C SER A 23 -18.24 2.30 25.55
N LEU A 24 -18.98 3.05 24.73
CA LEU A 24 -20.28 3.64 25.08
C LEU A 24 -21.43 2.61 25.09
N LEU A 25 -21.33 1.55 24.29
CA LEU A 25 -22.33 0.48 24.29
C LEU A 25 -22.23 -0.43 25.52
N LEU A 26 -21.01 -0.63 26.05
CA LEU A 26 -20.77 -1.52 27.19
C LEU A 26 -21.13 -0.88 28.53
N SER A 27 -21.03 0.44 28.67
CA SER A 27 -21.36 1.17 29.90
C SER A 27 -22.86 1.41 30.11
N THR A 28 -23.65 1.44 29.02
CA THR A 28 -25.09 1.72 29.09
C THR A 28 -25.96 0.47 29.25
N LEU A 29 -25.47 -0.71 28.83
CA LEU A 29 -26.25 -1.96 28.87
C LEU A 29 -25.93 -2.89 30.05
N LEU A 30 -24.82 -2.68 30.77
CA LEU A 30 -24.48 -3.49 31.95
C LEU A 30 -25.36 -3.21 33.19
N PRO A 31 -25.78 -1.97 33.50
CA PRO A 31 -26.57 -1.70 34.71
C PRO A 31 -27.97 -2.33 34.68
N SER A 32 -28.58 -2.46 33.49
CA SER A 32 -29.92 -3.03 33.34
C SER A 32 -29.99 -4.55 33.54
N LEU A 33 -28.84 -5.26 33.45
CA LEU A 33 -28.77 -6.70 33.69
C LEU A 33 -28.50 -7.07 35.17
N LEU A 34 -27.97 -6.12 35.98
CA LEU A 34 -27.74 -6.34 37.41
C LEU A 34 -28.94 -5.96 38.29
N SER A 35 -29.90 -5.19 37.79
CA SER A 35 -31.11 -4.85 38.57
C SER A 35 -32.11 -6.00 38.75
N THR A 36 -31.93 -7.14 38.08
CA THR A 36 -32.81 -8.32 38.24
C THR A 36 -32.29 -9.37 39.23
N LEU A 37 -31.12 -9.15 39.85
CA LEU A 37 -30.56 -10.02 40.88
C LEU A 37 -30.41 -9.27 42.22
N SER A 38 -31.51 -8.72 42.71
CA SER A 38 -31.61 -8.34 44.12
C SER A 38 -32.38 -9.42 44.86
N LEU A 39 -31.61 -10.26 45.55
CA LEU A 39 -32.05 -11.31 46.46
C LEU A 39 -32.76 -10.64 47.65
N SER A 40 -34.08 -10.46 47.55
CA SER A 40 -34.90 -10.02 48.69
C SER A 40 -35.29 -11.26 49.51
N LEU A 41 -34.63 -11.41 50.67
CA LEU A 41 -35.02 -12.33 51.72
C LEU A 41 -36.25 -11.73 52.46
N PRO A 42 -37.41 -12.40 52.52
CA PRO A 42 -38.56 -11.87 53.27
C PRO A 42 -38.49 -12.27 54.76
N PRO A 43 -38.93 -11.41 55.70
CA PRO A 43 -39.12 -11.80 57.10
C PRO A 43 -40.42 -12.61 57.30
N PRO A 44 -40.52 -13.44 58.36
CA PRO A 44 -41.61 -14.40 58.54
C PRO A 44 -42.83 -13.77 59.23
N LEU A 45 -44.04 -14.08 58.76
CA LEU A 45 -45.30 -13.78 59.46
C LEU A 45 -46.36 -14.90 59.24
N PRO A 46 -47.34 -15.04 60.15
CA PRO A 46 -48.07 -16.28 60.48
C PRO A 46 -49.29 -16.56 59.57
N PRO A 47 -49.95 -17.74 59.68
CA PRO A 47 -50.77 -18.27 58.60
C PRO A 47 -52.21 -17.75 58.63
N PRO A 48 -52.81 -17.60 57.44
CA PRO A 48 -54.24 -17.80 57.28
C PRO A 48 -54.53 -18.88 56.22
N SER A 49 -55.41 -19.78 56.60
CA SER A 49 -56.03 -20.80 55.76
C SER A 49 -56.90 -20.17 54.68
N PHE A 50 -56.55 -20.34 53.40
CA PHE A 50 -57.54 -20.25 52.32
C PHE A 50 -57.12 -21.04 51.07
N LYS A 51 -58.00 -21.96 50.66
CA LYS A 51 -57.90 -22.79 49.46
C LYS A 51 -58.07 -21.96 48.19
N ARG A 52 -57.17 -22.13 47.20
CA ARG A 52 -57.54 -22.07 45.77
C ARG A 52 -56.53 -22.82 44.92
N SER A 53 -57.00 -23.91 44.30
CA SER A 53 -56.47 -24.51 43.06
C SER A 53 -56.11 -23.40 42.05
N GLY A 54 -54.95 -23.37 41.39
CA GLY A 54 -54.19 -24.47 40.80
C GLY A 54 -54.29 -24.32 39.29
N GLY A 55 -53.21 -23.82 38.65
CA GLY A 55 -53.04 -23.86 37.20
C GLY A 55 -52.75 -22.53 36.50
N PHE A 56 -51.64 -21.85 36.81
CA PHE A 56 -50.99 -20.98 35.83
C PHE A 56 -49.83 -21.73 35.20
N CYS A 57 -49.90 -21.96 33.89
CA CYS A 57 -48.88 -22.63 33.11
C CYS A 57 -47.52 -21.94 33.30
N SER A 58 -46.58 -22.76 33.75
CA SER A 58 -45.15 -22.51 33.79
C SER A 58 -44.63 -21.88 32.49
N ALA A 59 -44.10 -20.67 32.59
CA ALA A 59 -43.12 -20.18 31.63
C ALA A 59 -41.80 -20.96 31.81
N SER A 60 -41.82 -22.25 31.50
CA SER A 60 -40.60 -23.02 31.27
C SER A 60 -40.10 -22.70 29.87
N LEU A 61 -39.71 -21.43 29.67
CA LEU A 61 -38.90 -21.07 28.50
C LEU A 61 -37.56 -21.75 28.72
N SER A 62 -37.37 -22.88 28.05
CA SER A 62 -36.22 -23.76 28.17
C SER A 62 -34.91 -22.96 28.10
N PHE A 63 -34.19 -22.85 29.23
CA PHE A 63 -32.82 -22.30 29.28
C PHE A 63 -31.86 -22.97 28.26
N SER A 64 -32.20 -24.19 27.82
CA SER A 64 -31.52 -24.89 26.73
C SER A 64 -31.64 -24.16 25.39
N CYS A 65 -32.79 -23.62 25.01
CA CYS A 65 -32.99 -23.03 23.69
C CYS A 65 -32.33 -21.65 23.53
N THR A 66 -32.34 -20.82 24.58
CA THR A 66 -31.69 -19.50 24.55
C THR A 66 -30.16 -19.60 24.52
N LEU A 67 -29.59 -20.57 25.23
CA LEU A 67 -28.15 -20.86 25.19
C LEU A 67 -27.73 -21.41 23.83
N ILE A 68 -28.53 -22.29 23.23
CA ILE A 68 -28.26 -22.83 21.88
C ILE A 68 -28.35 -21.71 20.84
N LEU A 69 -29.35 -20.83 20.93
CA LEU A 69 -29.51 -19.69 20.01
C LEU A 69 -28.36 -18.69 20.16
N SER A 70 -27.91 -18.38 21.37
CA SER A 70 -26.79 -17.45 21.59
C SER A 70 -25.46 -18.01 21.08
N LEU A 71 -25.20 -19.30 21.30
CA LEU A 71 -24.02 -20.00 20.76
C LEU A 71 -24.07 -20.06 19.23
N PHE A 72 -25.25 -20.30 18.65
CA PHE A 72 -25.43 -20.32 17.20
C PHE A 72 -25.20 -18.94 16.57
N ILE A 73 -25.72 -17.87 17.18
CA ILE A 73 -25.49 -16.49 16.72
C ILE A 73 -24.00 -16.15 16.81
N LEU A 74 -23.32 -16.52 17.91
CA LEU A 74 -21.89 -16.29 18.07
C LEU A 74 -21.07 -17.08 17.04
N PHE A 75 -21.45 -18.33 16.77
CA PHE A 75 -20.87 -19.14 15.70
C PHE A 75 -21.03 -18.50 14.33
N LEU A 76 -22.23 -18.02 13.98
CA LEU A 76 -22.48 -17.31 12.72
C LEU A 76 -21.67 -16.01 12.62
N ALA A 77 -21.56 -15.25 13.72
CA ALA A 77 -20.77 -14.02 13.75
C ALA A 77 -19.27 -14.30 13.52
N VAL A 78 -18.72 -15.34 14.16
CA VAL A 78 -17.32 -15.77 13.94
C VAL A 78 -17.12 -16.27 12.51
N PHE A 79 -18.00 -17.13 12.02
CA PHE A 79 -17.92 -17.66 10.66
C PHE A 79 -18.01 -16.55 9.61
N TYR A 80 -18.93 -15.59 9.78
CA TYR A 80 -19.08 -14.45 8.88
C TYR A 80 -17.86 -13.54 8.92
N LYS A 81 -17.30 -13.25 10.10
CA LYS A 81 -16.07 -12.46 10.27
C LYS A 81 -14.88 -13.12 9.57
N ASN A 82 -14.70 -14.43 9.72
CA ASN A 82 -13.62 -15.18 9.08
C ASN A 82 -13.75 -15.18 7.54
N ARG A 83 -14.97 -15.33 7.01
CA ARG A 83 -15.20 -15.28 5.57
C ARG A 83 -14.96 -13.88 4.98
N MET A 84 -15.32 -12.82 5.71
CA MET A 84 -15.05 -11.44 5.30
C MET A 84 -13.55 -11.15 5.30
N SER A 85 -12.83 -11.55 6.35
CA SER A 85 -11.36 -11.40 6.43
C SER A 85 -10.65 -12.08 5.25
N SER A 86 -11.05 -13.31 4.91
CA SER A 86 -10.46 -14.02 3.75
C SER A 86 -10.78 -13.35 2.39
N LYS A 87 -11.93 -12.66 2.27
CA LYS A 87 -12.26 -11.90 1.07
C LYS A 87 -11.47 -10.60 0.96
N GLU A 88 -11.31 -9.89 2.07
CA GLU A 88 -10.50 -8.67 2.14
C GLU A 88 -9.03 -8.97 1.81
N GLU A 89 -8.45 -10.00 2.42
CA GLU A 89 -7.08 -10.44 2.13
C GLU A 89 -6.88 -10.79 0.63
N LYS A 90 -7.85 -11.48 0.02
CA LYS A 90 -7.80 -11.79 -1.42
C LYS A 90 -7.91 -10.54 -2.28
N LYS A 91 -8.76 -9.58 -1.88
CA LYS A 91 -8.92 -8.31 -2.59
C LYS A 91 -7.65 -7.48 -2.51
N ASP A 92 -7.04 -7.37 -1.34
CA ASP A 92 -5.81 -6.61 -1.13
C ASP A 92 -4.64 -7.22 -1.92
N LYS A 93 -4.56 -8.56 -1.92
CA LYS A 93 -3.58 -9.28 -2.75
C LYS A 93 -3.78 -9.02 -4.24
N GLN A 94 -5.03 -9.06 -4.70
CA GLN A 94 -5.36 -8.78 -6.10
C GLN A 94 -5.02 -7.33 -6.47
N GLU A 95 -5.34 -6.36 -5.61
CA GLU A 95 -5.00 -4.95 -5.84
C GLU A 95 -3.48 -4.72 -5.86
N ALA A 96 -2.73 -5.37 -4.97
CA ALA A 96 -1.27 -5.31 -4.97
C ALA A 96 -0.68 -5.92 -6.26
N GLU A 97 -1.25 -7.01 -6.76
CA GLU A 97 -0.83 -7.65 -8.01
C GLU A 97 -1.08 -6.74 -9.22
N GLU A 98 -2.23 -6.08 -9.29
CA GLU A 98 -2.53 -5.13 -10.37
C GLU A 98 -1.62 -3.89 -10.32
N ARG A 99 -1.35 -3.35 -9.12
CA ARG A 99 -0.37 -2.27 -8.94
C ARG A 99 1.03 -2.68 -9.40
N LEU A 100 1.45 -3.91 -9.12
CA LEU A 100 2.74 -4.44 -9.56
C LEU A 100 2.79 -4.58 -11.10
N LYS A 101 1.73 -5.10 -11.72
CA LYS A 101 1.64 -5.22 -13.19
C LYS A 101 1.73 -3.85 -13.87
N GLU A 102 0.98 -2.88 -13.38
CA GLU A 102 1.02 -1.52 -13.93
C GLU A 102 2.40 -0.88 -13.75
N ALA A 103 3.03 -1.05 -12.58
CA ALA A 103 4.38 -0.53 -12.34
C ALA A 103 5.40 -1.14 -13.31
N ARG A 104 5.33 -2.46 -13.55
CA ARG A 104 6.21 -3.14 -14.52
C ARG A 104 5.98 -2.64 -15.94
N ARG A 105 4.73 -2.52 -16.38
CA ARG A 105 4.43 -1.97 -17.71
C ARG A 105 5.03 -0.58 -17.91
N ARG A 106 4.94 0.29 -16.89
CA ARG A 106 5.54 1.63 -16.95
C ARG A 106 7.06 1.61 -17.00
N ILE A 107 7.71 0.66 -16.31
CA ILE A 107 9.16 0.47 -16.40
C ILE A 107 9.53 0.06 -17.83
N ASP A 108 8.83 -0.93 -18.39
CA ASP A 108 9.08 -1.41 -19.76
C ASP A 108 8.91 -0.26 -20.79
N GLU A 109 7.85 0.55 -20.67
CA GLU A 109 7.63 1.73 -21.51
C GLU A 109 8.79 2.75 -21.41
N ILE A 110 9.33 2.96 -20.20
CA ILE A 110 10.48 3.86 -20.00
C ILE A 110 11.75 3.26 -20.62
N ASP A 111 11.96 1.95 -20.47
CA ASP A 111 13.13 1.25 -20.99
C ASP A 111 13.16 1.25 -22.53
N ASP A 112 12.01 1.11 -23.18
CA ASP A 112 11.88 1.25 -24.63
C ASP A 112 12.29 2.66 -25.09
N VAL A 113 11.85 3.70 -24.37
CA VAL A 113 12.25 5.09 -24.67
C VAL A 113 13.75 5.30 -24.45
N ILE A 114 14.35 4.69 -23.42
CA ILE A 114 15.80 4.73 -23.20
C ILE A 114 16.53 4.09 -24.39
N ALA A 115 16.08 2.94 -24.87
CA ALA A 115 16.68 2.26 -26.01
C ALA A 115 16.63 3.12 -27.29
N ASP A 116 15.48 3.73 -27.58
CA ASP A 116 15.31 4.65 -28.71
C ASP A 116 16.24 5.88 -28.62
N LEU A 117 16.40 6.45 -27.43
CA LEU A 117 17.30 7.58 -27.19
C LEU A 117 18.77 7.17 -27.36
N LEU A 118 19.16 5.97 -26.93
CA LEU A 118 20.50 5.44 -27.14
C LEU A 118 20.78 5.19 -28.62
N TYR A 119 19.82 4.66 -29.36
CA TYR A 119 19.92 4.50 -30.81
C TYR A 119 20.18 5.84 -31.51
N LYS A 120 19.37 6.87 -31.21
CA LYS A 120 19.55 8.23 -31.74
C LYS A 120 20.91 8.81 -31.35
N ARG A 121 21.36 8.58 -30.10
CA ARG A 121 22.68 9.02 -29.63
C ARG A 121 23.80 8.40 -30.47
N MET A 122 23.69 7.12 -30.83
CA MET A 122 24.68 6.45 -31.68
C MET A 122 24.69 6.98 -33.11
N GLN A 123 23.54 7.33 -33.67
CA GLN A 123 23.48 8.00 -34.98
C GLN A 123 24.22 9.35 -34.95
N CYS A 124 24.02 10.14 -33.90
CA CYS A 124 24.75 11.39 -33.72
C CYS A 124 26.27 11.17 -33.61
N ALA A 125 26.70 10.11 -32.93
CA ALA A 125 28.12 9.75 -32.82
C ALA A 125 28.72 9.42 -34.20
N ARG A 126 28.04 8.61 -35.01
CA ARG A 126 28.48 8.31 -36.39
C ARG A 126 28.59 9.56 -37.26
N GLN A 127 27.63 10.47 -37.16
CA GLN A 127 27.70 11.76 -37.85
C GLN A 127 28.89 12.60 -37.38
N ALA A 128 29.15 12.62 -36.06
CA ALA A 128 30.30 13.31 -35.50
C ALA A 128 31.62 12.70 -35.97
N LYS A 129 31.73 11.36 -36.06
CA LYS A 129 32.88 10.66 -36.63
C LYS A 129 33.11 11.06 -38.08
N ALA A 130 32.07 11.05 -38.92
CA ALA A 130 32.18 11.47 -40.31
C ALA A 130 32.72 12.91 -40.44
N ALA A 131 32.22 13.83 -39.61
CA ALA A 131 32.73 15.20 -39.55
C ALA A 131 34.19 15.28 -39.07
N LYS A 132 34.56 14.52 -38.02
CA LYS A 132 35.95 14.45 -37.53
C LYS A 132 36.90 13.94 -38.61
N SER A 133 36.48 12.94 -39.39
CA SER A 133 37.26 12.37 -40.50
C SER A 133 37.52 13.41 -41.59
N LEU A 134 36.51 14.19 -41.98
CA LEU A 134 36.66 15.29 -42.94
C LEU A 134 37.63 16.38 -42.44
N MET A 135 37.67 16.60 -41.12
CA MET A 135 38.57 17.56 -40.47
C MET A 135 39.93 16.98 -40.07
N ASN A 136 40.18 15.70 -40.37
CA ASN A 136 41.36 14.95 -39.94
C ASN A 136 41.65 15.05 -38.42
N ARG A 137 40.58 15.08 -37.61
CA ARG A 137 40.66 15.12 -36.14
C ARG A 137 40.65 13.72 -35.55
N LYS A 138 41.30 13.55 -34.40
CA LYS A 138 41.29 12.31 -33.63
C LYS A 138 39.87 11.96 -33.16
N VAL A 139 39.59 10.66 -33.10
CA VAL A 139 38.31 10.11 -32.64
C VAL A 139 38.13 10.37 -31.14
N VAL A 140 39.17 10.10 -30.34
CA VAL A 140 39.20 10.30 -28.89
C VAL A 140 39.42 11.79 -28.56
N ASP A 141 38.60 12.31 -27.64
CA ASP A 141 38.68 13.67 -27.11
C ASP A 141 38.42 13.62 -25.60
N GLU A 142 39.50 13.39 -24.84
CA GLU A 142 39.47 13.18 -23.38
C GLU A 142 38.78 14.34 -22.65
N ARG A 143 39.08 15.58 -23.06
CA ARG A 143 38.44 16.77 -22.48
C ARG A 143 36.94 16.74 -22.67
N ARG A 144 36.47 16.36 -23.87
CA ARG A 144 35.04 16.29 -24.15
C ARG A 144 34.36 15.18 -23.32
N GLU A 145 35.04 14.06 -23.12
CA GLU A 145 34.54 12.93 -22.33
C GLU A 145 34.37 13.31 -20.86
N GLU A 146 35.38 13.94 -20.25
CA GLU A 146 35.30 14.48 -18.89
C GLU A 146 34.14 15.47 -18.72
N GLU A 147 33.94 16.36 -19.69
CA GLU A 147 32.82 17.31 -19.68
C GLU A 147 31.46 16.62 -19.73
N VAL A 148 31.34 15.51 -20.48
CA VAL A 148 30.09 14.71 -20.50
C VAL A 148 29.84 14.08 -19.14
N VAL A 149 30.84 13.40 -18.57
CA VAL A 149 30.71 12.74 -17.26
C VAL A 149 30.35 13.77 -16.19
N LYS A 150 31.03 14.91 -16.14
CA LYS A 150 30.74 15.99 -15.20
C LYS A 150 29.32 16.53 -15.34
N LYS A 151 28.82 16.68 -16.58
CA LYS A 151 27.42 17.08 -16.83
C LYS A 151 26.42 16.05 -16.33
N TRP A 152 26.73 14.76 -16.46
CA TRP A 152 25.87 13.68 -15.97
C TRP A 152 25.84 13.62 -14.44
N ARG A 153 27.00 13.71 -13.76
CA ARG A 153 27.06 13.85 -12.30
C ARG A 153 26.26 15.06 -11.80
N ALA A 154 26.40 16.22 -12.46
CA ALA A 154 25.64 17.42 -12.10
C ALA A 154 24.12 17.26 -12.28
N ARG A 155 23.67 16.39 -13.21
CA ARG A 155 22.25 16.05 -13.36
C ARG A 155 21.75 15.13 -12.26
N ALA A 156 22.57 14.18 -11.79
CA ALA A 156 22.23 13.31 -10.65
C ALA A 156 21.83 14.14 -9.42
N ARG A 157 22.55 15.24 -9.14
CA ARG A 157 22.24 16.16 -8.04
C ARG A 157 20.84 16.77 -8.08
N ARG A 158 20.17 16.77 -9.24
CA ARG A 158 18.82 17.32 -9.41
C ARG A 158 17.73 16.27 -9.27
N GLY A 159 18.08 14.99 -9.17
CA GLY A 159 17.14 13.87 -9.15
C GLY A 159 17.43 12.88 -8.04
N SER A 160 16.75 11.73 -8.11
CA SER A 160 16.87 10.65 -7.11
C SER A 160 17.96 9.62 -7.44
N LEU A 161 18.73 9.82 -8.52
CA LEU A 161 19.80 8.92 -8.94
C LEU A 161 21.14 9.35 -8.32
N SER A 162 21.95 8.38 -7.90
CA SER A 162 23.28 8.67 -7.36
C SER A 162 24.24 9.19 -8.44
N GLU A 163 25.19 10.04 -8.04
CA GLU A 163 26.24 10.54 -8.95
C GLU A 163 27.05 9.39 -9.55
N GLU A 164 27.37 8.38 -8.75
CA GLU A 164 28.12 7.19 -9.16
C GLU A 164 27.39 6.40 -10.25
N MET A 165 26.07 6.24 -10.14
CA MET A 165 25.29 5.50 -11.14
C MET A 165 25.32 6.22 -12.49
N LEU A 166 25.08 7.53 -12.52
CA LEU A 166 25.09 8.28 -13.78
C LEU A 166 26.49 8.43 -14.36
N GLU A 167 27.52 8.50 -13.53
CA GLU A 167 28.91 8.45 -13.97
C GLU A 167 29.23 7.14 -14.68
N LYS A 168 28.98 6.00 -14.05
CA LYS A 168 29.21 4.68 -14.64
C LYS A 168 28.45 4.49 -15.94
N LEU A 169 27.20 4.97 -16.01
CA LEU A 169 26.41 4.91 -17.23
C LEU A 169 27.00 5.79 -18.34
N ALA A 170 27.42 7.02 -18.02
CA ALA A 170 28.05 7.92 -18.99
C ALA A 170 29.33 7.31 -19.57
N GLU A 171 30.20 6.79 -18.69
CA GLU A 171 31.45 6.13 -19.07
C GLU A 171 31.21 4.91 -19.95
N LEU A 172 30.25 4.04 -19.58
CA LEU A 172 29.91 2.86 -20.35
C LEU A 172 29.44 3.21 -21.76
N ILE A 173 28.58 4.21 -21.87
CA ILE A 173 28.07 4.66 -23.16
C ILE A 173 29.20 5.30 -23.99
N ILE A 174 30.06 6.13 -23.40
CA ILE A 174 31.23 6.73 -24.07
C ILE A 174 32.16 5.64 -24.58
N LYS A 175 32.54 4.69 -23.71
CA LYS A 175 33.43 3.57 -24.04
C LYS A 175 32.89 2.74 -25.19
N TYR A 176 31.60 2.42 -25.17
CA TYR A 176 30.96 1.69 -26.26
C TYR A 176 30.99 2.50 -27.56
N THR A 177 30.70 3.80 -27.49
CA THR A 177 30.73 4.68 -28.66
C THR A 177 32.11 4.72 -29.30
N LEU A 178 33.17 4.93 -28.52
CA LEU A 178 34.55 4.97 -29.00
C LEU A 178 34.94 3.64 -29.65
N LYS A 179 34.58 2.51 -29.02
CA LYS A 179 34.83 1.19 -29.58
C LYS A 179 34.19 1.04 -30.96
N THR A 180 32.92 1.39 -31.10
CA THR A 180 32.23 1.36 -32.41
C THR A 180 32.86 2.31 -33.42
N GLU A 181 33.24 3.53 -33.00
CA GLU A 181 33.89 4.50 -33.88
C GLU A 181 35.27 4.05 -34.37
N MET A 182 35.97 3.18 -33.63
CA MET A 182 37.27 2.63 -34.01
C MET A 182 37.18 1.36 -34.86
N GLU A 183 36.10 0.58 -34.73
CA GLU A 183 35.85 -0.66 -35.49
C GLU A 183 35.24 -0.40 -36.88
N GLU A 184 34.36 0.61 -36.99
CA GLU A 184 33.79 1.09 -38.26
C GLU A 184 34.79 1.98 -39.04
#